data_AF-A0A660MQJ2-F1
#
_entry.id   AF-A0A660MQJ2-F1
#
_cell.length_a   1.000
_cell.length_b   1.000
_cell.length_c   1.000
_cell.angle_alpha   90.00
_cell.angle_beta   90.00
_cell.angle_gamma   90.00
#
_symmetry.space_group_name_H-M   'P 1'
#
loop_
_entity.id
_entity.type
_entity.pdbx_description
1 polymer ?
#
loop_
_entity_poly.entity_id
_entity_poly.type
_entity_poly.pdbx_seq_one_letter_code
_entity_poly.pdbx_strand_id
1 'polypeptide(L)' 'MTIGPKKKISKTQSHKRHSTWKTINLKRLSKKYQTAKCPNCGANRLNHRVCPSCGYYNGKQVLTIKAAKKDSAVVEA' A
#
# COMPACT_ATOMS: atom_id res chain seq x y z
N MET A 1 -18.84 -31.77 28.49
CA MET A 1 -17.78 -31.29 27.59
C MET A 1 -17.62 -29.80 27.79
N THR A 2 -16.47 -29.32 28.24
CA THR A 2 -16.26 -27.89 28.53
C THR A 2 -16.10 -27.11 27.23
N ILE A 3 -16.93 -26.09 27.00
CA ILE A 3 -16.86 -25.15 25.85
C ILE A 3 -15.63 -24.21 25.91
N GLY A 4 -14.76 -24.37 26.89
CA GLY A 4 -13.53 -23.61 27.06
C GLY A 4 -12.25 -24.39 26.73
N PRO A 5 -11.11 -23.69 26.62
CA PRO A 5 -9.82 -24.32 26.39
C PRO A 5 -9.50 -25.30 27.52
N LYS A 6 -9.25 -26.57 27.17
CA LYS A 6 -8.96 -27.63 28.14
C LYS A 6 -7.68 -27.37 28.95
N LYS A 7 -6.70 -26.67 28.35
CA LYS A 7 -5.40 -26.34 28.96
C LYS A 7 -4.91 -24.99 28.43
N LYS A 8 -3.98 -24.37 29.18
CA LYS A 8 -3.27 -23.17 28.75
C LYS A 8 -2.40 -23.49 27.53
N ILE A 9 -2.44 -22.61 26.52
CA ILE A 9 -1.61 -22.71 25.32
C ILE A 9 -0.14 -22.40 25.68
N SER A 10 0.79 -23.17 25.14
CA SER A 10 2.22 -22.95 25.38
C SER A 10 2.70 -21.63 24.77
N LYS A 11 3.75 -21.05 25.35
CA LYS A 11 4.31 -19.79 24.87
C LYS A 11 4.75 -19.91 23.40
N THR A 12 5.41 -21.00 23.05
CA THR A 12 5.83 -21.33 21.68
C THR A 12 4.65 -21.39 20.70
N GLN A 13 3.55 -22.04 21.07
CA GLN A 13 2.37 -22.15 20.21
C GLN A 13 1.66 -20.80 20.00
N SER A 14 1.59 -19.97 21.04
CA SER A 14 1.07 -18.60 20.93
C SER A 14 1.91 -17.75 19.97
N HIS A 15 3.24 -17.78 20.12
CA HIS A 15 4.16 -17.04 19.24
C HIS A 15 4.08 -17.51 17.78
N LYS A 16 4.00 -18.83 17.55
CA LYS A 16 3.84 -19.39 16.20
C LYS A 16 2.55 -18.88 15.55
N ARG A 17 1.41 -18.91 16.26
CA ARG A 17 0.13 -18.41 15.77
C ARG A 17 0.22 -16.93 15.39
N HIS A 18 0.84 -16.10 16.23
CA HIS A 18 1.01 -14.68 15.94
C HIS A 18 1.92 -14.42 14.73
N SER A 19 3.03 -15.15 14.60
CA SER A 19 3.92 -15.05 13.44
C SER A 19 3.21 -15.42 12.12
N THR A 20 2.47 -16.52 12.13
CA THR A 20 1.67 -16.94 10.97
C THR A 20 0.59 -15.91 10.61
N TRP A 21 -0.12 -15.37 11.60
CA TRP A 21 -1.10 -14.30 11.37
C TRP A 21 -0.48 -13.05 10.75
N LYS A 22 0.68 -12.61 11.26
CA LYS A 22 1.41 -11.45 10.73
C LYS A 22 1.80 -11.66 9.26
N THR A 23 2.41 -12.80 8.96
CA THR A 23 2.86 -13.11 7.58
C THR A 23 1.69 -13.22 6.60
N ILE A 24 0.58 -13.87 6.98
CA ILE A 24 -0.62 -13.96 6.15
C ILE A 24 -1.19 -12.57 5.86
N ASN A 25 -1.32 -11.71 6.87
CA ASN A 25 -1.89 -10.39 6.67
C ASN A 25 -0.99 -9.49 5.81
N LEU A 26 0.33 -9.50 6.04
CA LEU A 26 1.28 -8.80 5.17
C LEU A 26 1.15 -9.23 3.70
N LYS A 27 1.06 -10.54 3.44
CA LYS A 27 0.85 -11.08 2.08
C LYS A 27 -0.49 -10.67 1.48
N ARG A 28 -1.57 -10.60 2.28
CA ARG A 28 -2.88 -10.12 1.82
C ARG A 28 -2.85 -8.64 1.47
N LEU A 29 -2.21 -7.81 2.29
CA LEU A 29 -2.11 -6.37 2.04
C LEU A 29 -1.30 -6.09 0.76
N SER A 30 -0.14 -6.73 0.59
CA SER A 30 0.68 -6.52 -0.60
C SER A 30 -0.02 -6.94 -1.89
N LYS A 31 -0.77 -8.06 -1.87
CA LYS A 31 -1.53 -8.53 -3.04
C LYS A 31 -2.75 -7.65 -3.36
N LYS A 32 -3.36 -7.03 -2.36
CA LYS A 32 -4.59 -6.24 -2.52
C LYS A 32 -4.35 -4.90 -3.24
N TYR A 33 -3.25 -4.22 -2.93
CA TYR A 33 -2.97 -2.90 -3.49
C TYR A 33 -2.08 -3.02 -4.72
N GLN A 34 -2.69 -3.34 -5.86
CA GLN A 34 -2.00 -3.35 -7.14
C GLN A 34 -1.74 -1.92 -7.62
N THR A 35 -0.46 -1.62 -7.85
CA THR A 35 0.00 -0.37 -8.44
C THR A 35 0.38 -0.58 -9.90
N ALA A 36 -0.06 0.30 -10.78
CA ALA A 36 0.34 0.36 -12.18
C ALA A 36 1.04 1.67 -12.49
N LYS A 37 1.88 1.68 -13.53
CA LYS A 37 2.52 2.90 -14.02
C LYS A 37 1.48 3.83 -14.65
N CYS A 38 1.55 5.11 -14.35
CA CYS A 38 0.74 6.13 -15.01
C CYS A 38 1.28 6.38 -16.43
N PRO A 39 0.42 6.37 -17.48
CA PRO A 39 0.88 6.64 -18.85
C PRO A 39 1.36 8.08 -19.07
N ASN A 40 0.88 9.05 -18.26
CA ASN A 40 1.18 10.47 -18.48
C ASN A 40 2.47 10.93 -17.76
N CYS A 41 2.74 10.42 -16.55
CA CYS A 41 3.86 10.89 -15.72
C CYS A 41 4.81 9.78 -15.26
N GLY A 42 4.57 8.52 -15.63
CA GLY A 42 5.39 7.37 -15.25
C GLY A 42 5.31 6.94 -13.78
N ALA A 43 4.72 7.76 -12.89
CA ALA A 43 4.59 7.44 -11.47
C ALA A 43 3.67 6.25 -11.21
N ASN A 44 3.93 5.51 -10.13
CA ASN A 44 3.07 4.42 -9.70
C ASN A 44 1.76 4.97 -9.12
N ARG A 45 0.63 4.50 -9.65
CA ARG A 45 -0.71 4.83 -9.16
C ARG A 45 -1.48 3.55 -8.84
N LEU A 46 -2.47 3.65 -7.97
CA LEU A 46 -3.40 2.55 -7.73
C LEU A 46 -4.32 2.36 -8.94
N ASN A 47 -4.66 1.10 -9.24
CA ASN A 47 -5.62 0.77 -10.28
C ASN A 47 -6.99 1.41 -9.98
N HIS A 48 -7.69 1.86 -11.03
CA HIS A 48 -8.98 2.57 -10.95
C HIS A 48 -9.01 3.84 -10.08
N ARG A 49 -7.84 4.40 -9.74
CA ARG A 49 -7.72 5.71 -9.08
C ARG A 49 -7.06 6.74 -9.99
N VAL A 50 -7.42 8.00 -9.77
CA VAL A 50 -6.74 9.16 -10.34
C VAL A 50 -5.29 9.17 -9.86
N CYS A 51 -4.35 9.50 -10.75
CA CYS A 51 -2.96 9.61 -10.34
C CYS A 51 -2.78 10.80 -9.38
N PRO A 52 -2.22 10.61 -8.17
CA PRO A 52 -2.02 11.69 -7.21
C PRO A 52 -0.92 12.67 -7.64
N SER A 53 -0.02 12.27 -8.55
CA SER A 53 1.09 13.11 -9.00
C SER A 53 0.69 14.07 -10.13
N CYS A 54 -0.12 13.62 -11.09
CA CYS A 54 -0.47 14.41 -12.27
C CYS A 54 -1.97 14.78 -12.35
N GLY A 55 -2.84 14.16 -11.55
CA GLY A 55 -4.27 14.47 -11.54
C GLY A 55 -5.06 13.93 -12.73
N TYR A 56 -4.43 13.09 -13.57
CA TYR A 56 -5.06 12.49 -14.74
C TYR A 56 -5.65 11.10 -14.46
N TYR A 57 -6.77 10.82 -15.12
CA TYR A 57 -7.38 9.50 -15.21
C TYR A 57 -7.92 9.29 -16.64
N ASN A 58 -7.52 8.19 -17.29
CA ASN A 58 -7.90 7.84 -18.66
C ASN A 58 -7.74 8.99 -19.67
N GLY A 59 -6.60 9.68 -19.62
CA GLY A 59 -6.27 10.78 -20.54
C GLY A 59 -6.98 12.11 -20.24
N LYS A 60 -7.91 12.17 -19.28
CA LYS A 60 -8.58 13.40 -18.86
C LYS A 60 -7.97 13.94 -17.58
N GLN A 61 -7.81 15.26 -17.50
CA GLN A 61 -7.41 15.94 -16.28
C GLN A 61 -8.64 16.04 -15.36
N VAL A 62 -8.63 15.30 -14.26
CA VAL A 62 -9.75 15.27 -13.30
C VAL A 62 -9.48 16.19 -12.12
N LEU A 63 -8.21 16.32 -11.73
CA LEU A 63 -7.77 17.22 -10.67
C LEU A 63 -6.81 18.25 -11.24
N THR A 64 -7.13 19.53 -11.07
CA THR A 64 -6.15 20.62 -11.23
C THR A 64 -5.31 20.69 -9.97
N ILE A 65 -4.27 19.86 -9.91
CA ILE A 65 -3.29 19.93 -8.82
C ILE A 65 -2.46 21.19 -9.05
N LYS A 66 -2.84 22.31 -8.42
CA LYS A 66 -1.99 23.49 -8.33
C LYS A 66 -0.78 23.12 -7.48
N ALA A 67 0.34 22.80 -8.14
CA ALA A 67 1.58 22.52 -7.45
C ALA A 67 2.01 23.77 -6.66
N ALA A 68 2.15 23.62 -5.34
CA ALA A 68 3.12 24.43 -4.62
C ALA A 68 4.49 24.09 -5.23
N LYS A 69 5.16 25.12 -5.76
CA LYS A 69 6.46 25.04 -6.43
C LYS A 69 7.46 24.28 -5.55
N LYS A 70 8.20 23.34 -6.15
CA LYS A 70 9.53 22.98 -5.66
C LYS A 70 10.48 23.43 -6.75
N ASP A 71 11.06 24.59 -6.50
CA ASP A 71 12.04 25.22 -7.36
C ASP A 71 13.24 24.29 -7.51
N SER A 72 13.60 24.10 -8.77
CA SER A 72 14.87 23.59 -9.25
C SER A 72 16.00 24.49 -8.76
N ALA A 73 16.80 24.03 -7.80
CA ALA A 73 18.16 24.49 -7.56
C ALA A 73 18.89 23.52 -6.63
N VAL A 74 19.64 22.56 -7.17
CA VAL A 74 21.09 22.44 -6.92
C VAL A 74 21.69 21.81 -8.18
N VAL A 75 22.42 22.65 -8.90
CA VAL A 75 23.27 22.36 -10.05
C VAL A 75 24.59 21.77 -9.56
N GLU A 76 25.12 20.87 -10.38
CA GLU A 76 26.50 20.34 -10.45
C GLU A 76 27.58 21.14 -9.70
N ALA A 77 28.31 20.44 -8.82
CA ALA A 77 29.76 20.53 -8.59
C ALA A 77 30.24 19.23 -7.92
#